data_AF-S4NVL9-F1
#
_entry.id   AF-S4NVL9-F1
#
_cell.length_a   1.000
_cell.length_b   1.000
_cell.length_c   1.000
_cell.angle_alpha   90.00
_cell.angle_beta   90.00
_cell.angle_gamma   90.00
#
_symmetry.space_group_name_H-M   'P 1'
#
loop_
_entity.id
_entity.type
_entity.pdbx_description
1 polymer ?
#
loop_
_entity_poly.entity_id
_entity_poly.type
_entity_poly.pdbx_seq_one_letter_code
_entity_poly.pdbx_strand_id
1 'polypeptide(L)' 'EKTKTEYLHLERDDSNNVFSIGFRTTPLDSMGTPHILEHTVLCGSEKYPVRDPFFKMLNRSLATFMNALTGPD' A
#
# COMPACT_ATOMS: atom_id res chain seq x y z
N GLU A 1 -8.91 -6.30 22.73
CA GLU A 1 -8.68 -6.53 21.28
C GLU A 1 -7.21 -6.25 20.95
N LYS A 2 -6.60 -7.00 20.02
CA LYS A 2 -5.13 -7.06 19.94
C LYS A 2 -4.44 -5.85 19.28
N THR A 3 -5.07 -5.09 18.37
CA THR A 3 -4.37 -3.98 17.66
C THR A 3 -5.14 -2.66 17.54
N LYS A 4 -6.45 -2.62 17.77
CA LYS A 4 -7.30 -1.42 17.55
C LYS A 4 -7.21 -0.83 16.13
N THR A 5 -6.90 -1.67 15.13
CA THR A 5 -6.88 -1.25 13.72
C THR A 5 -8.29 -0.88 13.29
N GLU A 6 -8.47 0.35 12.80
CA GLU A 6 -9.74 0.80 12.25
C GLU A 6 -10.02 0.12 10.90
N TYR A 7 -11.28 -0.21 10.67
CA TYR A 7 -11.71 -0.92 9.46
C TYR A 7 -13.06 -0.40 9.00
N LEU A 8 -13.17 -0.12 7.70
CA LEU A 8 -14.39 0.34 7.06
C LEU A 8 -14.64 -0.51 5.81
N HIS A 9 -15.81 -1.12 5.73
CA HIS A 9 -16.30 -1.81 4.55
C HIS A 9 -17.41 -0.99 3.89
N LEU A 10 -17.35 -0.85 2.57
CA LEU A 10 -18.37 -0.19 1.77
C LEU A 10 -19.03 -1.25 0.88
N GLU A 11 -20.24 -1.65 1.24
CA GLU A 11 -21.02 -2.62 0.47
C GLU A 11 -21.72 -1.92 -0.70
N ARG A 12 -21.54 -2.47 -1.89
CA ARG A 12 -22.18 -2.00 -3.13
C ARG A 12 -22.26 -3.14 -4.13
N ASP A 13 -23.33 -3.17 -4.93
CA ASP A 13 -23.42 -3.99 -6.14
C ASP A 13 -22.54 -3.41 -7.26
N ASP A 14 -21.22 -3.52 -7.08
CA ASP A 14 -20.20 -3.11 -8.05
C ASP A 14 -19.10 -4.19 -8.10
N SER A 15 -18.87 -4.75 -9.29
CA SER A 15 -17.86 -5.79 -9.47
C SER A 15 -16.41 -5.29 -9.35
N ASN A 16 -16.17 -3.99 -9.52
CA ASN A 16 -14.83 -3.40 -9.45
C ASN A 16 -14.44 -3.06 -8.00
N ASN A 17 -14.03 -4.09 -7.27
CA ASN A 17 -13.68 -4.00 -5.86
C ASN A 17 -12.32 -3.30 -5.64
N VAL A 18 -12.17 -2.66 -4.49
CA VAL A 18 -10.94 -1.96 -4.09
C VAL A 18 -10.53 -2.31 -2.67
N PHE A 19 -9.22 -2.31 -2.43
CA PHE A 19 -8.63 -2.37 -1.11
C PHE A 19 -7.59 -1.25 -0.97
N SER A 20 -7.56 -0.60 0.19
CA SER A 20 -6.55 0.38 0.55
C SER A 20 -6.23 0.29 2.04
N ILE A 21 -4.99 0.60 2.38
CA ILE A 21 -4.54 0.81 3.76
C ILE A 21 -3.83 2.17 3.82
N GLY A 22 -4.14 2.95 4.85
CA GLY A 22 -3.53 4.26 5.09
C GLY A 22 -2.73 4.26 6.38
N PHE A 23 -1.59 4.95 6.35
CA PHE A 23 -0.77 5.23 7.53
C PHE A 23 -0.60 6.75 7.64
N ARG A 24 -0.73 7.31 8.84
CA ARG A 24 -0.36 8.71 9.08
C ARG A 24 1.16 8.81 9.16
N THR A 25 1.78 9.66 8.34
CA THR A 25 3.23 9.67 8.11
C THR A 25 3.85 11.05 8.26
N THR A 26 3.68 11.70 9.41
CA THR A 26 4.05 13.12 9.59
C THR A 26 5.55 13.34 9.45
N PRO A 27 6.04 13.91 8.34
CA PRO A 27 7.47 14.09 8.14
C PRO A 27 7.99 15.16 9.09
N LEU A 28 9.14 14.91 9.71
CA LEU A 28 9.78 15.85 10.64
C LEU A 28 10.83 16.74 9.94
N ASP A 29 11.15 16.41 8.69
CA ASP A 29 12.14 17.07 7.85
C ASP A 29 11.78 16.90 6.36
N SER A 30 12.60 17.48 5.48
CA SER A 30 12.42 17.40 4.03
C SER A 30 13.22 16.28 3.38
N MET A 31 13.59 15.23 4.11
CA MET A 31 14.39 14.12 3.56
C MET A 31 13.56 13.17 2.68
N GLY A 32 12.25 13.33 2.63
CA GLY A 32 11.36 12.48 1.83
C GLY A 32 11.20 11.08 2.39
N THR A 33 11.48 10.86 3.69
CA THR A 33 11.45 9.54 4.34
C THR A 33 10.14 8.76 4.10
N PRO A 34 8.93 9.36 4.22
CA PRO A 34 7.69 8.63 3.91
C PRO A 34 7.61 8.17 2.45
N HIS A 35 8.07 9.01 1.51
CA HIS A 35 8.05 8.72 0.09
C HIS A 35 9.06 7.63 -0.29
N ILE A 36 10.27 7.70 0.26
CA ILE A 36 11.28 6.65 0.09
C ILE A 36 10.76 5.33 0.67
N LEU A 37 10.12 5.37 1.84
CA LEU A 37 9.55 4.19 2.49
C LEU A 37 8.43 3.57 1.64
N GLU A 38 7.52 4.38 1.10
CA GLU A 38 6.44 3.94 0.21
C GLU A 38 6.98 3.11 -0.96
N HIS A 39 8.04 3.57 -1.64
CA HIS A 39 8.69 2.78 -2.69
C HIS A 39 9.40 1.53 -2.16
N THR A 40 10.11 1.63 -1.03
CA THR A 40 10.99 0.56 -0.54
C THR A 40 10.22 -0.63 0.01
N VAL A 41 9.06 -0.41 0.65
CA VAL A 41 8.22 -1.51 1.14
C VAL A 41 7.65 -2.39 0.01
N LEU A 42 7.64 -1.87 -1.23
CA LEU A 42 7.22 -2.60 -2.42
C LEU A 42 8.33 -3.48 -3.03
N CYS A 43 9.56 -3.41 -2.52
CA CYS A 43 10.73 -4.13 -3.02
C CYS A 43 10.95 -5.52 -2.42
N GLY A 44 10.18 -5.93 -1.40
CA GLY A 44 10.25 -7.27 -0.80
C GLY A 44 9.53 -7.35 0.55
N SER A 45 9.22 -8.56 1.01
CA SER A 45 8.72 -8.80 2.38
C SER A 45 9.24 -10.12 2.93
N GLU A 46 9.05 -10.37 4.22
CA GLU A 46 9.45 -11.64 4.86
C GLU A 46 8.79 -12.86 4.18
N LYS A 47 7.49 -12.75 3.86
CA LYS A 47 6.75 -13.82 3.18
C LYS A 47 7.05 -13.91 1.69
N TYR A 48 7.36 -12.78 1.04
CA TYR A 48 7.72 -12.70 -0.36
C TYR A 48 9.13 -12.10 -0.51
N PRO A 49 10.19 -12.86 -0.15
CA PRO A 49 11.57 -12.37 -0.12
C PRO A 49 12.20 -12.38 -1.52
N VAL A 50 11.45 -11.89 -2.50
CA VAL A 50 11.90 -11.74 -3.88
C VAL A 50 12.02 -10.26 -4.18
N ARG A 51 12.94 -9.90 -5.07
CA ARG A 51 13.08 -8.52 -5.53
C ARG A 51 11.83 -8.05 -6.28
N ASP A 52 11.37 -6.84 -5.96
CA ASP A 52 10.30 -6.09 -6.65
C ASP A 52 8.97 -6.89 -6.83
N PRO A 53 8.38 -7.42 -5.74
CA PRO A 53 7.14 -8.18 -5.82
C PRO A 53 5.98 -7.36 -6.38
N PHE A 54 5.88 -6.07 -6.03
CA PHE A 54 4.83 -5.18 -6.54
C PHE A 54 4.82 -5.11 -8.07
N PHE A 55 5.97 -4.80 -8.68
CA PHE A 55 6.11 -4.73 -10.13
C PHE A 55 5.88 -6.08 -10.81
N LYS A 56 6.29 -7.19 -10.17
CA LYS A 56 6.00 -8.54 -10.66
C LYS A 56 4.49 -8.82 -10.67
N MET A 57 3.73 -8.30 -9.71
CA MET A 57 2.29 -8.51 -9.62
C MET A 57 1.48 -7.75 -10.69
N LEU A 58 2.02 -6.65 -11.23
CA LEU A 58 1.40 -5.94 -12.36
C LEU A 58 1.16 -6.85 -13.56
N ASN A 59 2.07 -7.81 -13.82
CA ASN A 59 1.96 -8.77 -14.93
C ASN A 59 1.38 -10.13 -14.51
N ARG A 60 0.98 -10.28 -13.25
CA ARG A 60 0.52 -11.55 -12.66
C ARG A 60 -0.83 -11.41 -11.96
N SER A 61 -1.57 -10.35 -12.27
CA SER A 61 -2.92 -10.08 -11.78
C SER A 61 -3.79 -9.51 -12.90
N LEU A 62 -5.10 -9.53 -12.68
CA LEU A 62 -6.09 -8.85 -13.53
C LEU A 62 -6.58 -7.57 -12.83
N ALA A 63 -5.71 -6.93 -12.04
CA ALA A 63 -6.07 -5.74 -11.29
C ALA A 63 -6.43 -4.59 -12.23
N THR A 64 -7.53 -3.90 -11.93
CA THR A 64 -7.97 -2.69 -12.65
C THR A 64 -7.13 -1.47 -12.25
N PHE A 65 -6.57 -1.48 -11.03
CA PHE A 65 -5.67 -0.48 -10.51
C PHE A 65 -4.73 -1.08 -9.45
N MET A 66 -3.47 -0.67 -9.45
CA MET A 66 -2.48 -1.07 -8.44
C MET A 66 -1.46 0.06 -8.28
N ASN A 67 -1.39 0.66 -7.10
CA ASN A 67 -0.53 1.82 -6.85
C ASN A 67 -0.21 2.00 -5.36
N ALA A 68 0.69 2.92 -5.05
CA ALA A 68 0.91 3.51 -3.75
C ALA A 68 1.13 5.03 -3.91
N LEU A 69 0.81 5.80 -2.88
CA LEU A 69 0.83 7.27 -2.93
C LEU A 69 1.29 7.81 -1.57
N THR A 70 2.08 8.87 -1.61
CA THR A 70 2.52 9.59 -0.40
C THR A 70 1.87 10.97 -0.35
N GLY A 71 1.05 11.20 0.68
CA GLY A 71 0.48 12.50 1.01
C GLY A 71 1.49 13.42 1.72
N PRO A 72 1.11 14.67 2.04
CA PRO A 72 2.00 15.62 2.73
C PRO A 72 2.24 15.31 4.22
N ASP A 73 1.41 14.46 4.82
CA ASP A 73 1.25 14.28 6.27
C ASP A 73 1.58 12.89 6.80
#